data_AF-A0A1I7XYE0-F1
#
_entry.id   AF-A0A1I7XYE0-F1
#
_cell.length_a   1.000
_cell.length_b   1.000
_cell.length_c   1.000
_cell.angle_alpha   90.00
_cell.angle_beta   90.00
_cell.angle_gamma   90.00
#
_symmetry.space_group_name_H-M   'P 1'
#
loop_
_entity.id
_entity.type
_entity.pdbx_description
1 polymer ?
#
loop_
_entity_poly.entity_id
_entity_poly.type
_entity_poly.pdbx_seq_one_letter_code
_entity_poly.pdbx_strand_id
1 'polypeptide(L)'
;MRTSVVALGKHFGNLGKMYGEHRFALAPNEQKAMKGFVDQAFVKVFKTYVWNQWWYYIPSSVACYMVYDWAKKANAASNRKDPSEYANDQ
;
A
#
# COMPACT_ATOMS: atom_id res chain seq x y z
N MET A 1 26.44 24.16 -22.81
CA MET A 1 25.41 24.34 -21.76
C MET A 1 26.07 24.06 -20.43
N ARG A 2 26.12 25.03 -19.52
CA ARG A 2 26.76 24.85 -18.20
C ARG A 2 25.81 24.08 -17.30
N THR A 3 26.05 22.79 -17.13
CA THR A 3 25.37 21.92 -16.16
C THR A 3 25.98 22.16 -14.77
N SER A 4 25.70 23.31 -14.17
CA SER A 4 26.05 23.54 -12.77
C SER A 4 24.91 23.05 -11.87
N VAL A 5 25.26 22.54 -10.69
CA VAL A 5 24.31 22.07 -9.65
C VAL A 5 23.29 23.16 -9.27
N VAL A 6 23.63 24.44 -9.45
CA VAL A 6 22.75 25.61 -9.29
C VAL A 6 21.59 25.63 -10.30
N ALA A 7 21.78 25.09 -11.51
CA ALA A 7 20.72 25.01 -12.53
C ALA A 7 19.74 23.84 -12.29
N LEU A 8 20.13 22.85 -11.47
CA LEU A 8 19.28 21.71 -11.09
C LEU A 8 18.42 22.00 -9.85
N GLY A 9 18.76 23.04 -9.08
CA GLY A 9 17.95 23.53 -7.98
C GLY A 9 16.74 24.31 -8.48
N LYS A 10 15.61 23.64 -8.73
CA LYS A 10 14.34 24.34 -8.92
C LYS A 10 13.94 25.01 -7.59
N HIS A 11 14.19 26.31 -7.47
CA HIS A 11 13.77 27.12 -6.33
C HIS A 11 12.35 27.66 -6.52
N PHE A 12 11.69 28.06 -5.43
CA PHE A 12 10.46 28.85 -5.49
C PHE A 12 10.70 30.08 -6.39
N GLY A 13 9.85 30.25 -7.41
CA GLY A 13 10.04 31.25 -8.48
C GLY A 13 10.42 30.66 -9.85
N ASN A 14 11.08 29.50 -9.88
CA ASN A 14 11.52 28.79 -11.11
C ASN A 14 10.82 27.42 -11.30
N LEU A 15 9.71 27.17 -10.59
CA LEU A 15 9.01 25.87 -10.59
C LEU A 15 8.22 25.61 -11.88
N GLY A 16 7.60 26.65 -12.43
CA GLY A 16 6.76 26.56 -13.63
C GLY A 16 6.02 27.87 -13.89
N LYS A 17 5.46 28.01 -15.09
CA LYS A 17 4.60 29.14 -15.46
C LYS A 17 3.14 28.74 -15.25
N MET A 18 2.42 29.47 -14.40
CA MET A 18 0.99 29.29 -14.15
C MET A 18 0.30 30.65 -14.33
N TYR A 19 -0.83 30.70 -15.02
CA TYR A 19 -1.59 31.93 -15.30
C TYR A 19 -3.06 31.71 -14.98
N GLY A 20 -3.72 32.72 -14.40
CA GLY A 20 -5.18 32.72 -14.19
C GLY A 20 -5.69 31.88 -13.01
N GLU A 21 -4.84 31.42 -12.09
CA GLU A 21 -5.28 30.70 -10.89
C GLU A 21 -5.40 31.63 -9.68
N HIS A 22 -6.58 31.65 -9.06
CA HIS A 22 -6.82 32.36 -7.81
C HIS A 22 -7.06 31.35 -6.68
N ARG A 23 -6.31 31.46 -5.59
CA ARG A 23 -6.43 30.61 -4.40
C ARG A 23 -6.86 31.45 -3.22
N PHE A 24 -7.92 31.01 -2.54
CA PHE A 24 -8.43 31.64 -1.33
C PHE A 24 -8.16 30.73 -0.14
N ALA A 25 -7.67 31.30 0.95
CA ALA A 25 -7.41 30.60 2.19
C ALA A 25 -7.82 31.49 3.37
N LEU A 26 -8.34 30.87 4.42
CA LEU A 26 -8.60 31.52 5.70
C LEU A 26 -7.36 31.44 6.59
N ALA A 27 -7.18 32.39 7.50
CA ALA A 27 -6.06 32.33 8.44
C ALA A 27 -6.25 31.14 9.42
N PRO A 28 -5.17 30.46 9.87
CA PRO A 28 -5.29 29.25 10.69
C PRO A 28 -6.06 29.45 12.02
N ASN A 29 -5.99 30.65 12.60
CA ASN A 29 -6.72 31.03 13.81
C ASN A 29 -8.24 31.14 13.61
N GLU A 30 -8.71 31.31 12.38
CA GLU A 30 -10.13 31.38 12.03
C GLU A 30 -10.71 29.99 11.70
N GLN A 31 -9.85 28.97 11.56
CA GLN A 31 -10.23 27.63 11.19
C GLN A 31 -10.33 26.71 12.42
N LYS A 32 -11.24 25.73 12.35
CA LYS A 32 -11.27 24.62 13.31
C LYS A 32 -10.31 23.52 12.85
N ALA A 33 -9.27 23.24 13.66
CA ALA A 33 -8.23 22.27 13.32
C ALA A 33 -8.77 20.86 12.99
N MET A 34 -9.82 20.41 13.69
CA MET A 34 -10.42 19.07 13.52
C MET A 34 -11.86 19.15 13.02
N LYS A 35 -12.15 20.07 12.07
CA LYS A 35 -13.47 20.17 11.47
C LYS A 35 -13.83 18.85 10.78
N GLY A 36 -14.96 18.24 11.16
CA GLY A 36 -15.41 16.99 10.56
C GLY A 36 -14.55 15.79 10.91
N PHE A 37 -13.96 15.76 12.12
CA PHE A 37 -13.05 14.69 12.55
C PHE A 37 -13.57 13.28 12.25
N VAL A 38 -14.83 12.97 12.58
CA VAL A 38 -15.39 11.63 12.36
C VAL A 38 -15.43 11.26 10.87
N ASP A 39 -15.92 12.17 10.05
CA ASP A 39 -16.02 11.98 8.60
C ASP A 39 -14.63 11.84 7.95
N GLN A 40 -13.70 12.73 8.29
CA GLN A 40 -12.36 12.75 7.70
C GLN A 40 -11.46 11.62 8.23
N ALA A 41 -11.50 11.34 9.53
CA ALA A 41 -10.59 10.37 10.16
C ALA A 41 -11.10 8.93 10.09
N PHE A 42 -12.41 8.69 10.10
CA PHE A 42 -12.96 7.33 10.08
C PHE A 42 -13.66 7.01 8.76
N VAL A 43 -14.66 7.81 8.36
CA VAL A 43 -15.48 7.47 7.18
C VAL A 43 -14.63 7.46 5.91
N LYS A 44 -13.85 8.52 5.70
CA LYS A 44 -12.98 8.65 4.53
C LYS A 44 -11.85 7.62 4.52
N VAL A 45 -11.24 7.35 5.67
CA VAL A 45 -10.17 6.36 5.82
C VAL A 45 -10.70 4.96 5.54
N PHE A 46 -11.82 4.58 6.14
CA PHE A 46 -12.48 3.30 5.88
C PHE A 46 -12.87 3.15 4.41
N LYS A 47 -13.51 4.15 3.81
CA LYS A 47 -13.87 4.12 2.39
C LYS A 47 -12.63 3.97 1.50
N THR A 48 -11.53 4.64 1.85
CA THR A 48 -10.29 4.55 1.06
C THR A 48 -9.66 3.17 1.15
N TYR A 49 -9.41 2.66 2.36
CA TYR A 49 -8.66 1.43 2.53
C TYR A 49 -9.52 0.18 2.35
N VAL A 50 -10.72 0.17 2.92
CA VAL A 50 -11.58 -1.01 2.97
C VAL A 50 -12.47 -1.11 1.74
N TRP A 51 -12.99 0.00 1.21
CA TRP A 51 -13.88 -0.05 0.05
C TRP A 51 -13.14 0.10 -1.28
N ASN A 52 -12.21 1.06 -1.38
CA ASN A 52 -11.55 1.38 -2.64
C ASN A 52 -10.22 0.65 -2.88
N GLN A 53 -9.59 0.07 -1.86
CA GLN A 53 -8.23 -0.48 -2.00
C GLN A 53 -8.09 -1.93 -1.56
N TRP A 54 -9.13 -2.55 -1.00
CA TRP A 54 -9.04 -3.92 -0.49
C TRP A 54 -8.59 -4.93 -1.54
N TRP A 55 -9.01 -4.78 -2.79
CA TRP A 55 -8.68 -5.70 -3.88
C TRP A 55 -7.21 -5.67 -4.30
N TYR A 56 -6.45 -4.63 -3.94
CA TYR A 56 -5.00 -4.61 -4.19
C TYR A 56 -4.23 -5.49 -3.20
N TYR A 57 -4.73 -5.59 -1.96
CA TYR A 57 -3.99 -6.21 -0.86
C TYR A 57 -4.53 -7.59 -0.47
N ILE A 58 -5.86 -7.78 -0.48
CA ILE A 58 -6.47 -9.02 -0.01
C ILE A 58 -6.15 -10.20 -0.94
N PRO A 59 -6.29 -10.11 -2.27
CA PRO A 59 -6.04 -11.26 -3.14
C PRO A 59 -4.59 -11.76 -3.08
N SER A 60 -3.61 -10.85 -3.09
CA SER A 60 -2.19 -11.20 -2.97
C SER A 60 -1.86 -11.83 -1.61
N SER A 61 -2.42 -11.29 -0.53
CA SER A 61 -2.23 -11.83 0.82
C SER A 61 -2.85 -13.24 0.96
N VAL A 62 -4.07 -13.44 0.46
CA VAL A 62 -4.76 -14.73 0.49
C VAL A 62 -4.00 -15.77 -0.35
N ALA A 63 -3.57 -15.39 -1.56
CA ALA A 63 -2.79 -16.28 -2.42
C ALA A 63 -1.49 -16.74 -1.74
N CYS A 64 -0.77 -15.81 -1.10
CA CYS A 64 0.45 -16.12 -0.36
C CYS A 64 0.17 -17.11 0.79
N TYR A 65 -0.91 -16.89 1.54
CA TYR A 65 -1.29 -17.78 2.64
C TYR A 65 -1.67 -19.19 2.15
N MET A 66 -2.38 -19.29 1.03
CA MET A 66 -2.74 -20.59 0.45
C MET A 66 -1.49 -21.40 0.05
N VAL A 67 -0.50 -20.74 -0.57
CA VAL A 67 0.78 -21.40 -0.92
C VAL A 67 1.52 -21.84 0.34
N TYR A 68 1.55 -21.00 1.37
CA TYR A 68 2.17 -21.33 2.65
C TYR A 68 1.54 -22.56 3.32
N ASP A 69 0.21 -22.60 3.40
CA ASP A 69 -0.51 -23.72 4.03
C ASP A 69 -0.32 -25.03 3.24
N TRP A 70 -0.40 -24.96 1.92
CA TRP A 70 -0.11 -26.11 1.05
C TRP A 70 1.31 -26.62 1.26
N ALA A 71 2.32 -25.75 1.24
CA ALA A 71 3.72 -26.15 1.38
C ALA A 71 3.98 -26.81 2.73
N LYS A 72 3.37 -26.31 3.82
CA LYS A 72 3.46 -26.93 5.14
C LYS A 72 2.85 -28.34 5.16
N LYS A 73 1.65 -28.50 4.61
CA LYS A 73 0.95 -29.80 4.56
C LYS A 73 1.69 -30.81 3.69
N ALA A 74 2.15 -30.37 2.51
CA ALA A 74 2.93 -31.18 1.60
C ALA A 74 4.23 -31.65 2.25
N ASN A 75 4.99 -30.74 2.88
CA ASN A 75 6.22 -31.11 3.57
C ASN A 75 5.96 -32.11 4.72
N ALA A 76 4.89 -31.91 5.51
CA ALA A 76 4.53 -32.86 6.56
C ALA A 76 4.14 -34.24 6.01
N ALA A 77 3.43 -34.29 4.87
CA ALA A 77 3.07 -35.53 4.21
C ALA A 77 4.29 -36.24 3.60
N SER A 78 5.18 -35.52 2.92
CA SER A 78 6.38 -36.09 2.30
C SER A 78 7.41 -36.60 3.31
N ASN A 79 7.46 -36.02 4.51
CA ASN A 79 8.33 -36.53 5.58
C ASN A 79 7.73 -37.77 6.30
N ARG A 80 6.46 -38.09 6.06
CA ARG A 80 5.86 -39.30 6.60
C ARG A 80 6.27 -40.48 5.73
N LYS A 81 6.81 -41.53 6.36
CA LYS A 81 7.14 -42.78 5.69
C LYS A 81 5.90 -43.37 5.01
N ASP A 82 6.04 -43.76 3.75
CA ASP A 82 4.99 -44.46 3.02
C ASP A 82 5.09 -45.98 3.31
N PRO A 83 4.09 -46.60 3.95
CA PRO A 83 4.11 -48.04 4.22
C PRO A 83 4.17 -48.91 2.96
N SER A 84 3.73 -48.40 1.81
CA SER A 84 3.70 -49.15 0.55
C SER A 84 5.08 -49.37 -0.05
N GLU A 85 6.06 -48.49 0.24
CA GLU A 85 7.44 -48.63 -0.21
C GLU A 85 8.16 -49.81 0.45
N TYR A 86 7.73 -50.22 1.65
CA TYR A 86 8.32 -51.33 2.41
C TYR A 86 7.57 -52.66 2.24
N ALA A 87 6.49 -52.69 1.45
CA ALA A 87 5.64 -53.87 1.33
C ALA A 87 6.27 -55.03 0.54
N ASN A 88 7.26 -54.73 -0.33
CA ASN A 88 7.97 -55.70 -1.18
C ASN A 88 9.48 -55.72 -0.92
N ASP A 89 9.95 -55.10 0.16
CA ASP A 89 11.35 -55.14 0.54
C ASP A 89 11.61 -56.46 1.30
N GLN A 90 12.43 -57.35 0.73
CA GLN A 90 12.79 -58.67 1.28
C GLN A 90 14.09 -58.63 2.08
#